data_AF-A0A8T4FHM2-F1
#
_entry.id   AF-A0A8T4FHM2-F1
#
_cell.length_a   1.000
_cell.length_b   1.000
_cell.length_c   1.000
_cell.angle_alpha   90.00
_cell.angle_beta   90.00
_cell.angle_gamma   90.00
#
_symmetry.space_group_name_H-M   'P 1'
#
loop_
_entity.id
_entity.type
_entity.pdbx_description
1 polymer ?
#
loop_
_entity_poly.entity_id
_entity_poly.type
_entity_poly.pdbx_seq_one_letter_code
_entity_poly.pdbx_strand_id
1 'polypeptide(L)'
;MFTSLAEFSGANPHLALATGFLLNFAVAYVIIRFIYCRKAANRNFVFTFLAFNSVVYFIMGLFTSIELSIGAGFGLFALFSVLRYRTEAVPIRDMTYLFIMLSLPILNSIFFNSGEYGKIIVSNVLIAGVILFLETGIGFKNTLSKNLLYEKIELIKPE
;
A
#
# COMPACT_ATOMS: atom_id res chain seq x y z
N MET A 1 -5.51 24.71 -17.23
CA MET A 1 -5.88 23.28 -17.43
C MET A 1 -6.17 22.55 -16.13
N PHE A 2 -5.55 22.91 -14.99
CA PHE A 2 -5.84 22.32 -13.67
C PHE A 2 -7.08 22.90 -12.95
N THR A 3 -7.58 24.07 -13.39
CA THR A 3 -8.74 24.75 -12.81
C THR A 3 -10.08 24.10 -13.16
N SER A 4 -10.22 23.41 -14.30
CA SER A 4 -11.50 22.79 -14.69
C SER A 4 -11.81 21.48 -13.94
N LEU A 5 -10.81 20.83 -13.34
CA LEU A 5 -11.02 19.62 -12.53
C LEU A 5 -11.59 19.96 -11.14
N ALA A 6 -11.25 21.13 -10.59
CA ALA A 6 -11.79 21.61 -9.32
C ALA A 6 -13.26 22.04 -9.44
N GLU A 7 -13.65 22.70 -10.55
CA GLU A 7 -15.05 23.06 -10.82
C GLU A 7 -15.94 21.83 -11.09
N PHE A 8 -15.40 20.79 -11.72
CA PHE A 8 -16.16 19.56 -11.97
C PHE A 8 -16.32 18.69 -10.71
N SER A 9 -15.35 18.73 -9.80
CA SER A 9 -15.39 18.00 -8.52
C SER A 9 -16.41 18.58 -7.53
N GLY A 10 -16.77 19.85 -7.64
CA GLY A 10 -17.82 20.47 -6.83
C GLY A 10 -19.25 20.17 -7.29
N ALA A 11 -19.44 19.79 -8.56
CA ALA A 11 -20.77 19.60 -9.15
C ALA A 11 -21.36 18.20 -8.93
N ASN A 12 -20.53 17.18 -8.69
CA ASN A 12 -20.98 15.78 -8.53
C ASN A 12 -20.06 14.99 -7.57
N PRO A 13 -20.48 14.70 -6.32
CA PRO A 13 -19.64 14.04 -5.32
C PRO A 13 -19.22 12.61 -5.71
N HIS A 14 -20.04 11.91 -6.50
CA HIS A 14 -19.73 10.57 -7.01
C HIS A 14 -18.59 10.57 -8.05
N LEU A 15 -18.52 11.61 -8.88
CA LEU A 15 -17.47 11.77 -9.89
C LEU A 15 -16.13 12.18 -9.26
N ALA A 16 -16.20 12.97 -8.18
CA ALA A 16 -15.04 13.31 -7.36
C ALA A 16 -14.39 12.03 -6.79
N LEU A 17 -15.17 11.15 -6.16
CA LEU A 17 -14.67 9.89 -5.61
C LEU A 17 -14.05 8.99 -6.70
N ALA A 18 -14.70 8.87 -7.86
CA ALA A 18 -14.19 8.05 -8.96
C ALA A 18 -12.86 8.58 -9.54
N THR A 19 -12.71 9.90 -9.67
CA THR A 19 -11.48 10.51 -10.19
C THR A 19 -10.32 10.42 -9.19
N GLY A 20 -10.58 10.60 -7.89
CA GLY A 20 -9.60 10.38 -6.84
C GLY A 20 -9.17 8.92 -6.71
N PHE A 21 -10.11 7.97 -6.87
CA PHE A 21 -9.82 6.54 -6.91
C PHE A 21 -8.88 6.19 -8.06
N LEU A 22 -9.18 6.66 -9.28
CA LEU A 22 -8.34 6.42 -10.46
C LEU A 22 -6.91 6.93 -10.26
N LEU A 23 -6.75 8.11 -9.63
CA LEU A 23 -5.44 8.67 -9.35
C LEU A 23 -4.69 7.85 -8.29
N ASN A 24 -5.34 7.48 -7.18
CA ASN A 24 -4.74 6.64 -6.15
C ASN A 24 -4.34 5.26 -6.70
N PHE A 25 -5.24 4.64 -7.47
CA PHE A 25 -5.00 3.36 -8.12
C PHE A 25 -3.85 3.43 -9.13
N ALA A 26 -3.75 4.50 -9.92
CA ALA A 26 -2.64 4.71 -10.84
C ALA A 26 -1.31 4.82 -10.09
N VAL A 27 -1.25 5.57 -8.98
CA VAL A 27 -0.04 5.67 -8.15
C VAL A 27 0.33 4.32 -7.53
N ALA A 28 -0.65 3.61 -6.95
CA ALA A 28 -0.42 2.29 -6.38
C ALA A 28 0.07 1.29 -7.43
N TYR A 29 -0.52 1.31 -8.63
CA TYR A 29 -0.10 0.48 -9.76
C TYR A 29 1.33 0.79 -10.19
N VAL A 30 1.70 2.08 -10.29
CA VAL A 30 3.07 2.51 -10.61
C VAL A 30 4.07 2.01 -9.56
N ILE A 31 3.76 2.18 -8.27
CA ILE A 31 4.62 1.71 -7.17
C ILE A 31 4.82 0.19 -7.25
N ILE A 32 3.74 -0.58 -7.43
CA ILE A 32 3.83 -2.05 -7.54
C ILE A 32 4.62 -2.46 -8.79
N ARG A 33 4.33 -1.84 -9.95
CA ARG A 33 4.96 -2.21 -11.21
C ARG A 33 6.45 -1.88 -11.25
N PHE A 34 6.85 -0.70 -10.76
CA PHE A 34 8.24 -0.24 -10.82
C PHE A 34 9.10 -0.75 -9.65
N ILE A 35 8.54 -0.81 -8.44
CA ILE A 35 9.33 -1.11 -7.23
C ILE A 35 9.18 -2.59 -6.86
N TYR A 36 7.94 -3.07 -6.70
CA TYR A 36 7.69 -4.43 -6.24
C TYR A 36 8.07 -5.50 -7.28
N CYS A 37 7.56 -5.39 -8.51
CA CYS A 37 7.82 -6.36 -9.57
C CYS A 37 9.28 -6.42 -10.05
N ARG A 38 10.09 -5.39 -9.80
CA ARG A 38 11.50 -5.38 -10.20
C ARG A 38 12.37 -6.29 -9.33
N LYS A 39 11.97 -6.56 -8.08
CA LYS A 39 12.84 -7.22 -7.09
C LYS A 39 12.20 -8.43 -6.39
N ALA A 40 10.87 -8.50 -6.32
CA ALA A 40 10.13 -9.65 -5.79
C ALA A 40 9.72 -10.59 -6.93
N ALA A 41 10.40 -11.73 -7.05
CA ALA A 41 10.10 -12.77 -8.05
C ALA A 41 8.75 -13.49 -7.82
N ASN A 42 8.14 -13.34 -6.64
CA ASN A 42 6.87 -13.96 -6.27
C ASN A 42 5.69 -13.01 -6.51
N ARG A 43 4.93 -13.24 -7.59
CA ARG A 43 3.74 -12.47 -7.98
C ARG A 43 2.54 -12.60 -7.02
N ASN A 44 2.63 -13.46 -6.01
CA ASN A 44 1.49 -13.86 -5.18
C ASN A 44 0.90 -12.70 -4.35
N PHE A 45 1.68 -11.67 -4.00
CA PHE A 45 1.19 -10.54 -3.18
C PHE A 45 0.75 -9.30 -3.96
N VAL A 46 1.01 -9.25 -5.28
CA VAL A 46 0.59 -8.12 -6.14
C VAL A 46 -0.92 -7.92 -6.08
N PHE A 47 -1.67 -9.02 -6.18
CA PHE A 47 -3.12 -8.99 -6.08
C PHE A 47 -3.58 -8.49 -4.71
N THR A 48 -2.98 -9.00 -3.63
CA THR A 48 -3.33 -8.62 -2.27
C THR A 48 -3.12 -7.13 -2.05
N PHE A 49 -1.98 -6.56 -2.44
CA PHE A 49 -1.71 -5.13 -2.24
C PHE A 49 -2.67 -4.24 -3.01
N LEU A 50 -2.93 -4.56 -4.28
CA LEU A 50 -3.82 -3.77 -5.13
C LEU A 50 -5.28 -3.86 -4.65
N ALA A 51 -5.72 -5.05 -4.23
CA ALA A 51 -7.06 -5.26 -3.67
C ALA A 51 -7.24 -4.50 -2.34
N PHE A 52 -6.30 -4.63 -1.40
CA PHE A 52 -6.35 -3.89 -0.14
C PHE A 52 -6.34 -2.38 -0.35
N ASN A 53 -5.46 -1.88 -1.22
CA ASN A 53 -5.35 -0.46 -1.56
C ASN A 53 -6.69 0.09 -2.08
N SER A 54 -7.33 -0.65 -2.99
CA SER A 54 -8.62 -0.28 -3.56
C SER A 54 -9.74 -0.28 -2.53
N VAL A 55 -9.86 -1.34 -1.72
CA VAL A 55 -10.88 -1.47 -0.68
C VAL A 55 -10.77 -0.35 0.35
N VAL A 56 -9.56 -0.03 0.80
CA VAL A 56 -9.34 1.04 1.79
C VAL A 56 -9.70 2.42 1.22
N TYR A 57 -9.41 2.70 -0.06
CA TYR A 57 -9.84 3.95 -0.69
C TYR A 57 -11.36 4.12 -0.63
N PHE A 58 -12.11 3.08 -1.02
CA PHE A 58 -13.57 3.14 -1.00
C PHE A 58 -14.12 3.26 0.42
N ILE A 59 -13.55 2.52 1.40
CA ILE A 59 -13.95 2.66 2.81
C ILE A 59 -13.77 4.11 3.28
N MET A 60 -12.63 4.74 2.97
CA MET A 60 -12.37 6.12 3.39
C MET A 60 -13.20 7.15 2.64
N GLY A 61 -13.47 6.94 1.34
CA GLY A 61 -14.32 7.82 0.54
C GLY A 61 -15.80 7.77 0.93
N LEU A 62 -16.27 6.65 1.48
CA LEU A 62 -17.65 6.46 1.95
C LEU A 62 -17.86 6.85 3.41
N PHE A 63 -16.79 6.97 4.21
CA PHE A 63 -16.88 7.42 5.59
C PHE A 63 -17.06 8.94 5.65
N THR A 64 -18.30 9.39 5.83
CA THR A 64 -18.68 10.79 5.58
C THR A 64 -18.42 11.80 6.70
N SER A 65 -18.05 11.40 7.93
CA SER A 65 -17.85 12.36 9.05
C SER A 65 -17.52 11.71 10.39
N ILE A 66 -17.14 10.44 10.43
CA ILE A 66 -16.79 9.80 11.71
C ILE A 66 -15.46 10.38 12.18
N GLU A 67 -15.32 10.60 13.49
CA GLU A 67 -14.08 11.01 14.16
C GLU A 67 -12.92 10.09 13.75
N LEU A 68 -12.27 10.47 12.65
CA LEU A 68 -11.25 9.68 11.95
C LEU A 68 -10.12 9.29 12.89
N SER A 69 -9.91 10.10 13.93
CA SER A 69 -8.94 9.91 15.01
C SER A 69 -9.11 8.58 15.76
N ILE A 70 -10.31 8.30 16.28
CA ILE A 70 -10.57 7.08 17.07
C ILE A 70 -10.59 5.85 16.16
N GLY A 71 -11.30 5.95 15.02
CA GLY A 71 -11.39 4.86 14.05
C GLY A 71 -10.05 4.45 13.45
N ALA A 72 -9.15 5.40 13.19
CA ALA A 72 -7.80 5.11 12.68
C ALA A 72 -6.95 4.36 13.72
N GLY A 73 -7.01 4.77 15.00
CA GLY A 73 -6.31 4.07 16.08
C GLY A 73 -6.78 2.62 16.24
N PHE A 74 -8.09 2.39 16.24
CA PHE A 74 -8.65 1.04 16.28
C PHE A 74 -8.31 0.21 15.03
N GLY A 75 -8.36 0.82 13.84
CA GLY A 75 -7.98 0.15 12.58
C GLY A 75 -6.52 -0.29 12.56
N LEU A 76 -5.61 0.53 13.10
CA LEU A 76 -4.19 0.20 13.20
C LEU A 76 -3.93 -0.95 14.18
N PHE A 77 -4.61 -0.94 15.33
CA PHE A 77 -4.54 -2.05 16.29
C PHE A 77 -5.10 -3.36 15.73
N ALA A 78 -6.22 -3.31 15.01
CA ALA A 78 -6.80 -4.47 14.34
C ALA A 78 -5.85 -5.02 13.27
N LEU A 79 -5.23 -4.14 12.49
CA LEU A 79 -4.23 -4.52 11.49
C LEU A 79 -3.05 -5.25 12.14
N PHE A 80 -2.44 -4.68 13.18
CA PHE A 80 -1.32 -5.32 13.87
C PHE A 80 -1.71 -6.66 14.52
N SER A 81 -2.95 -6.77 15.00
CA SER A 81 -3.47 -8.02 15.55
C SER A 81 -3.53 -9.11 14.46
N VAL A 82 -4.17 -8.84 13.32
CA VAL A 82 -4.25 -9.80 12.20
C VAL A 82 -2.86 -10.17 11.67
N LEU A 83 -1.95 -9.21 11.59
CA LEU A 83 -0.58 -9.44 11.14
C LEU A 83 0.23 -10.32 12.10
N ARG A 84 -0.04 -10.25 13.41
CA ARG A 84 0.62 -11.09 14.44
C ARG A 84 0.15 -12.55 14.42
N TYR A 85 -1.05 -12.82 13.92
CA TYR A 85 -1.67 -14.16 13.94
C TYR A 85 -1.59 -14.93 12.60
N ARG A 86 -0.83 -14.44 11.61
CA ARG A 86 -0.61 -15.19 10.36
C ARG A 86 0.29 -16.41 10.63
N THR A 87 -0.19 -17.58 10.23
CA THR A 87 0.46 -18.89 10.40
C THR A 87 1.67 -19.10 9.49
N GLU A 88 1.79 -18.35 8.39
CA GLU A 88 3.02 -18.25 7.60
C GLU A 88 3.75 -16.95 7.92
N ALA A 89 5.04 -17.06 8.23
CA ALA A 89 5.92 -15.93 8.44
C ALA A 89 6.11 -15.15 7.12
N VAL A 90 5.24 -14.17 6.87
CA VAL A 90 5.40 -13.25 5.75
C VAL A 90 6.71 -12.49 5.94
N PRO A 91 7.57 -12.38 4.91
CA PRO A 91 8.80 -11.62 5.00
C PRO A 91 8.53 -10.20 5.49
N ILE A 92 9.38 -9.69 6.38
CA ILE A 92 9.23 -8.34 6.99
C ILE A 92 9.06 -7.25 5.90
N ARG A 93 9.68 -7.43 4.73
CA ARG A 93 9.55 -6.54 3.58
C ARG A 93 8.12 -6.49 3.03
N ASP A 94 7.49 -7.63 2.78
CA ASP A 94 6.12 -7.67 2.23
C ASP A 94 5.10 -7.06 3.20
N MET A 95 5.33 -7.20 4.52
CA MET A 95 4.49 -6.55 5.54
C MET A 95 4.61 -5.03 5.52
N THR A 96 5.82 -4.47 5.35
CA THR A 96 6.00 -3.02 5.23
C THR A 96 5.35 -2.44 3.97
N TYR A 97 5.44 -3.17 2.84
CA TYR A 97 4.75 -2.79 1.62
C TYR A 97 3.22 -2.81 1.77
N LEU A 98 2.68 -3.81 2.47
CA LEU A 98 1.27 -3.88 2.81
C LEU A 98 0.84 -2.65 3.61
N PHE A 99 1.61 -2.31 4.64
CA PHE A 99 1.32 -1.16 5.50
C PHE A 99 1.24 0.15 4.71
N ILE A 100 2.23 0.41 3.86
CA ILE A 100 2.27 1.58 2.99
C ILE A 100 1.07 1.61 2.03
N MET A 101 0.74 0.46 1.44
CA MET A 101 -0.39 0.34 0.51
C MET A 101 -1.75 0.54 1.18
N LEU A 102 -1.85 0.38 2.50
CA LEU A 102 -3.04 0.73 3.27
C LEU A 102 -3.06 2.21 3.67
N SER A 103 -1.92 2.78 4.04
CA SER A 103 -1.84 4.19 4.46
C SER A 103 -2.01 5.18 3.31
N LEU A 104 -1.52 4.84 2.10
CA LEU A 104 -1.54 5.74 0.94
C LEU A 104 -2.96 6.11 0.45
N PRO A 105 -3.93 5.18 0.33
CA PRO A 105 -5.35 5.51 0.08
C PRO A 105 -5.98 6.41 1.13
N ILE A 106 -5.70 6.17 2.41
CA ILE A 106 -6.24 6.95 3.51
C ILE A 106 -5.81 8.41 3.35
N LEU A 107 -4.52 8.62 3.14
CA LEU A 107 -3.94 9.95 2.98
C LEU A 107 -4.43 10.66 1.71
N ASN A 108 -4.55 9.93 0.59
CA ASN A 108 -5.12 10.49 -0.64
C ASN A 108 -6.61 10.84 -0.50
N SER A 109 -7.40 10.01 0.18
CA SER A 109 -8.83 10.27 0.40
C SER A 109 -9.05 11.54 1.22
N ILE A 110 -8.26 11.76 2.27
CA ILE A 110 -8.36 12.94 3.13
C ILE A 110 -8.05 14.21 2.33
N PHE A 111 -6.91 14.26 1.64
CA PHE A 111 -6.51 15.45 0.89
C PHE A 111 -7.38 15.74 -0.33
N PHE A 112 -7.95 14.70 -0.94
CA PHE A 112 -8.89 14.85 -2.04
C PHE A 112 -10.21 15.49 -1.56
N ASN A 113 -10.74 15.06 -0.41
CA ASN A 113 -11.93 15.68 0.19
C ASN A 113 -11.68 17.13 0.65
N SER A 114 -10.45 17.47 1.05
CA SER A 114 -10.06 18.84 1.40
C SER A 114 -9.76 19.74 0.18
N GLY A 115 -9.80 19.20 -1.05
CA GLY A 115 -9.50 19.96 -2.28
C GLY A 115 -8.02 20.36 -2.44
N GLU A 116 -7.12 19.80 -1.62
CA GLU A 116 -5.72 20.18 -1.57
C GLU A 116 -4.85 19.34 -2.51
N TYR A 117 -5.13 19.43 -3.82
CA TYR A 117 -4.48 18.59 -4.84
C TYR A 117 -2.93 18.73 -4.87
N GLY A 118 -2.39 19.89 -4.50
CA GLY A 118 -0.95 20.10 -4.38
C GLY A 118 -0.31 19.22 -3.29
N LYS A 119 -0.96 19.09 -2.13
CA LYS A 119 -0.50 18.22 -1.04
C LYS A 119 -0.53 16.76 -1.45
N ILE A 120 -1.54 16.32 -2.22
CA ILE A 120 -1.61 14.96 -2.76
C ILE A 120 -0.33 14.64 -3.54
N ILE A 121 0.02 15.46 -4.54
CA ILE A 121 1.18 15.20 -5.40
C ILE A 121 2.46 15.17 -4.57
N VAL A 122 2.68 16.17 -3.70
CA VAL A 122 3.89 16.26 -2.86
C VAL A 122 4.01 15.05 -1.93
N SER A 123 2.94 14.66 -1.25
CA SER A 123 2.96 13.52 -0.34
C SER A 123 3.20 12.19 -1.06
N ASN A 124 2.56 11.95 -2.21
CA ASN A 124 2.78 10.72 -2.99
C ASN A 124 4.22 10.63 -3.52
N VAL A 125 4.78 11.76 -3.99
CA VAL A 125 6.17 11.83 -4.46
C VAL A 125 7.15 11.60 -3.30
N LEU A 126 6.91 12.20 -2.13
CA LEU A 126 7.75 11.98 -0.95
C LEU A 126 7.71 10.52 -0.50
N ILE A 127 6.52 9.93 -0.38
CA ILE A 127 6.37 8.52 0.01
C ILE A 127 7.08 7.61 -1.01
N ALA A 128 6.84 7.82 -2.30
CA ALA A 128 7.51 7.04 -3.35
C ALA A 128 9.03 7.24 -3.33
N GLY A 129 9.51 8.46 -3.11
CA GLY A 129 10.93 8.80 -3.01
C GLY A 129 11.60 8.12 -1.83
N VAL A 130 10.97 8.10 -0.66
CA VAL A 130 11.46 7.39 0.53
C VAL A 130 11.53 5.90 0.25
N ILE A 131 10.49 5.29 -0.32
CA ILE A 131 10.50 3.87 -0.68
C ILE A 131 11.64 3.56 -1.66
N LEU A 132 11.80 4.37 -2.70
CA LEU A 132 12.89 4.21 -3.67
C LEU A 132 14.26 4.35 -3.02
N PHE A 133 14.43 5.30 -2.10
CA PHE A 133 15.67 5.50 -1.36
C PHE A 133 16.00 4.31 -0.46
N LEU A 134 15.03 3.80 0.31
CA LEU A 134 15.22 2.61 1.15
C LEU A 134 15.51 1.36 0.30
N GLU A 135 14.85 1.23 -0.85
CA GLU A 135 14.99 0.07 -1.74
C GLU A 135 16.33 0.05 -2.51
N THR A 136 16.90 1.24 -2.76
CA THR A 136 18.18 1.43 -3.49
C THR A 136 19.38 1.52 -2.54
N GLY A 137 19.21 2.13 -1.36
CA GLY A 137 20.30 2.43 -0.42
C GLY A 137 20.69 1.29 0.51
N ILE A 138 19.83 0.27 0.71
CA ILE A 138 20.10 -0.83 1.64
C ILE A 138 19.87 -2.16 0.92
N GLY A 139 20.97 -2.75 0.43
CA GLY A 139 21.00 -4.03 -0.26
C GLY A 139 20.60 -5.21 0.61
N PHE A 140 19.32 -5.31 1.00
CA PHE A 140 18.77 -6.54 1.56
C PHE A 140 18.69 -7.59 0.45
N LYS A 141 19.73 -8.41 0.37
CA LYS A 141 19.76 -9.65 -0.42
C LYS A 141 18.45 -10.41 -0.19
N ASN A 142 17.75 -10.74 -1.27
CA ASN A 142 16.65 -11.67 -1.25
C ASN A 142 17.14 -12.99 -0.66
N THR A 143 16.83 -13.26 0.61
CA THR A 143 16.92 -14.61 1.18
C THR A 143 15.86 -15.43 0.46
N LEU A 144 16.25 -16.00 -0.69
CA LEU A 144 15.51 -17.02 -1.40
C LEU A 144 15.44 -18.24 -0.48
N SER A 145 14.39 -18.30 0.35
CA SER A 145 14.12 -19.49 1.14
C SER A 145 13.49 -20.53 0.22
N LYS A 146 14.26 -21.57 -0.09
CA LYS A 146 13.79 -22.75 -0.83
C LYS A 146 13.47 -23.82 0.21
N ASN A 147 12.19 -24.14 0.40
CA ASN A 147 11.79 -25.30 1.20
C ASN A 147 12.27 -26.56 0.46
N LEU A 148 13.28 -27.23 1.01
CA LEU A 148 13.76 -28.52 0.56
C LEU A 148 13.15 -29.58 1.49
N LEU A 149 12.22 -30.38 0.96
CA LEU A 149 11.67 -31.52 1.70
C LEU A 149 12.72 -32.65 1.63
N TYR A 150 13.54 -32.77 2.66
CA TYR A 150 14.53 -33.84 2.75
C TYR A 150 13.87 -35.12 3.23
N GLU A 151 13.92 -36.16 2.41
CA GLU A 151 13.42 -37.50 2.76
C GLU A 151 14.34 -38.21 3.77
N LYS A 152 15.63 -37.84 3.83
CA LYS A 152 16.62 -38.40 4.76
C LYS A 152 17.33 -37.30 5.55
N ILE A 153 16.92 -37.13 6.80
CA ILE A 153 17.43 -36.12 7.74
C ILE A 153 18.86 -36.45 8.21
N GLU A 154 19.27 -37.73 8.15
CA GLU A 154 20.57 -38.25 8.62
C GLU A 154 21.79 -37.78 7.80
N LEU A 155 21.57 -37.21 6.61
CA LEU A 155 22.63 -36.76 5.72
C LEU A 155 23.05 -35.30 5.95
N ILE A 156 22.45 -34.62 6.94
CA ILE A 156 22.88 -33.28 7.35
C ILE A 156 24.13 -33.44 8.22
N LYS A 157 25.29 -33.59 7.57
CA LYS A 157 26.59 -33.56 8.24
C LYS A 157 27.13 -32.13 8.19
N PRO A 158 27.68 -31.61 9.31
CA PRO A 158 28.43 -30.37 9.28
C PRO A 158 29.76 -30.65 8.58
N GLU A 159 29.92 -30.07 7.39
CA GLU A 159 31.25 -29.77 6.84
C GLU A 159 31.55 -28.29 7.12
#